data_AF-A0A6V8DUY2-F1
#
_entry.id   AF-A0A6V8DUY2-F1
#
_cell.length_a   1.000
_cell.length_b   1.000
_cell.length_c   1.000
_cell.angle_alpha   90.00
_cell.angle_beta   90.00
_cell.angle_gamma   90.00
#
_symmetry.space_group_name_H-M   'P 1'
#
loop_
_entity.id
_entity.type
_entity.pdbx_description
1 polymer ?
#
loop_
_entity_poly.entity_id
_entity_poly.type
_entity_poly.pdbx_seq_one_letter_code
_entity_poly.pdbx_strand_id
1 'polypeptide(L)' 'MEFMMDATRAAGGKLAVGYKTNPNWGEWVHTIGGLNENEIQGDFNGAYWSLLHNGGYSMVGIGNLVMSEGDVISWEIATW' A
#
# COMPACT_ATOMS: atom_id res chain seq x y z
N MET A 1 -5.23 -8.10 3.44
CA MET A 1 -4.20 -8.38 2.42
C MET A 1 -4.68 -9.05 1.15
N GLU A 2 -5.74 -9.83 1.21
CA GLU A 2 -6.33 -10.55 0.07
C GLU A 2 -6.53 -9.68 -1.18
N PHE A 3 -7.10 -8.48 -1.01
CA PHE A 3 -7.31 -7.53 -2.11
C PHE A 3 -6.05 -7.24 -2.93
N MET A 4 -4.89 -6.99 -2.28
CA MET A 4 -3.65 -6.71 -3.03
C MET A 4 -3.10 -7.95 -3.71
N MET A 5 -3.32 -9.14 -3.15
CA MET A 5 -2.94 -10.40 -3.78
C MET A 5 -3.80 -10.69 -5.02
N ASP A 6 -5.11 -10.41 -4.95
CA ASP A 6 -6.01 -10.48 -6.10
C ASP A 6 -5.61 -9.47 -7.18
N ALA A 7 -5.36 -8.22 -6.80
CA ALA A 7 -4.91 -7.18 -7.71
C ALA A 7 -3.57 -7.55 -8.38
N THR A 8 -2.62 -8.13 -7.63
CA THR A 8 -1.35 -8.64 -8.16
C THR A 8 -1.61 -9.69 -9.24
N ARG A 9 -2.49 -10.66 -8.98
CA ARG A 9 -2.84 -11.72 -9.93
C ARG A 9 -3.52 -11.15 -11.17
N ALA A 10 -4.52 -10.29 -11.00
CA ALA A 10 -5.25 -9.65 -12.10
C ALA A 10 -4.34 -8.77 -12.98
N ALA A 11 -3.36 -8.09 -12.38
CA ALA A 11 -2.41 -7.24 -13.08
C ALA A 11 -1.22 -8.00 -13.68
N GLY A 12 -1.20 -9.34 -13.61
CA GLY A 12 -0.09 -10.16 -14.13
C GLY A 12 1.24 -9.91 -13.39
N GLY A 13 1.18 -9.70 -12.07
CA GLY A 13 2.34 -9.45 -11.22
C GLY A 13 2.78 -7.99 -11.13
N LYS A 14 2.24 -7.09 -11.95
CA LYS A 14 2.65 -5.67 -11.98
C LYS A 14 2.36 -4.89 -10.69
N LEU A 15 1.46 -5.41 -9.85
CA LEU A 15 1.14 -4.85 -8.54
C LEU A 15 1.68 -5.69 -7.38
N ALA A 16 2.71 -6.52 -7.62
CA ALA A 16 3.31 -7.36 -6.58
C ALA A 16 3.64 -6.54 -5.34
N VAL A 17 3.13 -7.01 -4.19
CA VAL A 17 3.23 -6.31 -2.91
C VAL A 17 4.27 -6.95 -2.00
N GLY A 18 5.17 -6.13 -1.46
CA GLY A 18 6.07 -6.49 -0.37
C GLY A 18 5.61 -5.83 0.92
N TYR A 19 5.53 -6.61 2.01
CA TYR A 19 5.08 -6.12 3.31
C TYR A 19 5.78 -6.84 4.46
N LYS A 20 5.77 -6.21 5.63
CA LYS A 20 6.20 -6.80 6.91
C LYS A 20 5.01 -6.88 7.85
N THR A 21 4.84 -8.01 8.53
CA THR A 21 3.79 -8.13 9.55
C THR A 21 4.30 -7.60 10.89
N ASN A 22 3.62 -6.59 11.42
CA ASN A 22 3.83 -6.08 12.77
C ASN A 22 2.77 -6.66 13.73
N PRO A 23 3.16 -7.20 14.89
CA PRO A 23 2.20 -7.76 15.85
C PRO A 23 1.13 -6.79 16.37
N ASN A 24 1.44 -5.49 16.40
CA ASN A 24 0.56 -4.46 16.97
C ASN A 24 -0.28 -3.75 15.90
N TRP A 25 0.20 -3.68 14.66
CA TRP A 25 -0.36 -2.83 13.62
C TRP A 25 -0.79 -3.58 12.34
N GLY A 26 -0.52 -4.89 12.26
CA GLY A 26 -0.82 -5.69 11.07
C GLY A 26 0.22 -5.53 9.96
N GLU A 27 -0.19 -5.69 8.71
CA GLU A 27 0.73 -5.64 7.56
C GLU A 27 1.12 -4.20 7.20
N TRP A 28 2.43 -3.95 7.22
CA TRP A 28 3.05 -2.72 6.76
C TRP A 28 3.60 -2.91 5.34
N VAL A 29 3.03 -2.21 4.36
CA VAL A 29 3.45 -2.28 2.96
C VAL A 29 4.70 -1.43 2.75
N HIS A 30 5.71 -2.02 2.11
CA HIS A 30 6.98 -1.34 1.78
C HIS A 30 7.39 -1.50 0.31
N THR A 31 6.60 -2.19 -0.51
CA THR A 31 6.91 -2.36 -1.94
C THR A 31 5.65 -2.61 -2.72
N ILE A 32 5.47 -1.90 -3.84
CA ILE A 32 4.38 -2.16 -4.79
C ILE A 32 4.97 -2.11 -6.20
N GLY A 33 4.72 -3.15 -6.99
CA GLY A 33 5.16 -3.20 -8.39
C GLY A 33 6.67 -3.12 -8.57
N GLY A 34 7.43 -3.55 -7.56
CA GLY A 34 8.90 -3.49 -7.56
C GLY A 34 9.50 -2.16 -7.08
N LEU A 35 8.68 -1.17 -6.71
CA LEU A 35 9.15 0.09 -6.15
C LEU A 35 9.11 0.04 -4.62
N ASN A 36 10.28 0.14 -3.98
CA ASN A 36 10.42 0.24 -2.52
C ASN A 36 10.63 1.69 -2.10
N GLU A 37 9.98 2.14 -1.00
CA GLU A 37 10.12 3.52 -0.54
C GLU A 37 11.56 3.89 -0.13
N ASN A 38 12.35 2.92 0.32
CA ASN A 38 13.73 3.14 0.75
C ASN A 38 14.71 3.30 -0.43
N GLU A 39 14.25 3.01 -1.66
CA GLU A 39 15.06 3.17 -2.88
C GLU A 39 14.90 4.55 -3.52
N ILE A 40 13.99 5.39 -2.99
CA ILE A 40 13.82 6.76 -3.45
C ILE A 40 15.00 7.62 -3.01
N GLN A 41 15.59 8.34 -3.95
CA GLN A 41 16.72 9.24 -3.72
C GLN A 41 16.26 10.70 -3.65
N GLY A 42 16.80 11.47 -2.71
CA GLY A 42 16.47 12.88 -2.46
C GLY A 42 16.25 13.17 -0.99
N ASP A 43 15.69 14.34 -0.65
CA ASP A 43 15.26 14.65 0.72
C ASP A 43 13.87 14.06 0.98
N PHE A 44 13.83 12.73 1.11
CA PHE A 44 12.61 11.96 1.36
C PHE A 44 12.70 11.26 2.71
N ASN A 45 13.18 11.98 3.72
CA ASN A 45 13.18 11.47 5.08
C ASN A 45 11.74 11.12 5.47
N GLY A 46 11.56 9.89 5.95
CA GLY A 46 10.24 9.38 6.27
C GLY A 46 9.35 9.06 5.08
N ALA A 47 9.92 8.64 3.96
CA ALA A 47 9.13 8.06 2.88
C ALA A 47 8.37 6.81 3.37
N TYR A 48 7.10 6.70 3.00
CA TYR A 48 6.27 5.51 3.24
C TYR A 48 5.17 5.38 2.19
N TRP A 49 4.66 4.15 2.02
CA TRP A 49 3.47 3.90 1.21
C TRP A 49 2.21 4.34 1.97
N SER A 50 1.62 5.44 1.51
CA SER A 50 0.33 5.97 1.97
C SER A 50 -0.82 5.28 1.26
N LEU A 51 -1.84 4.89 2.01
CA LEU A 51 -3.08 4.29 1.50
C LEU A 51 -4.18 5.32 1.52
N LEU A 52 -4.72 5.64 0.35
CA LEU A 52 -5.90 6.47 0.20
C LEU A 52 -7.11 5.61 -0.17
N HIS A 53 -8.26 5.91 0.42
CA HIS A 53 -9.56 5.33 0.10
C HIS A 53 -10.50 6.47 -0.31
N ASN A 54 -11.02 6.40 -1.54
CA ASN A 54 -11.89 7.41 -2.13
C ASN A 54 -11.31 8.84 -2.05
N GLY A 55 -10.00 8.94 -2.26
CA GLY A 55 -9.25 10.20 -2.26
C GLY A 55 -8.88 10.75 -0.87
N GLY A 56 -9.33 10.12 0.22
CA GLY A 56 -8.93 10.46 1.58
C GLY A 56 -7.92 9.49 2.16
N TYR A 57 -7.10 9.94 3.11
CA TYR A 57 -6.17 9.06 3.84
C TYR A 57 -6.95 7.97 4.59
N SER A 58 -6.54 6.71 4.43
CA SER A 58 -7.18 5.59 5.12
C SER A 58 -6.80 5.56 6.59
N MET A 59 -7.81 5.42 7.45
CA MET A 59 -7.62 5.29 8.89
C MET A 59 -7.24 3.86 9.32
N VAL A 60 -7.24 2.91 8.39
CA VAL A 60 -6.88 1.50 8.62
C VAL A 60 -5.91 1.01 7.56
N GLY A 61 -5.12 -0.01 7.91
CA GLY A 61 -4.29 -0.70 6.94
C GLY A 61 -5.13 -1.48 5.93
N ILE A 62 -4.52 -1.78 4.78
CA ILE A 62 -5.11 -2.62 3.71
C ILE A 62 -5.43 -4.06 4.17
N GLY A 63 -4.91 -4.48 5.33
CA GLY A 63 -5.34 -5.69 6.04
C GLY A 63 -6.81 -5.65 6.47
N ASN A 64 -7.29 -4.47 6.87
CA ASN A 64 -8.59 -4.25 7.50
C ASN A 64 -9.53 -3.35 6.70
N LEU A 65 -9.07 -2.75 5.60
CA LEU A 65 -9.90 -1.90 4.75
C LEU A 65 -10.97 -2.74 4.06
N VAL A 66 -12.24 -2.43 4.35
CA VAL A 66 -13.41 -3.09 3.72
C VAL A 66 -13.79 -2.31 2.48
N MET A 67 -13.78 -2.97 1.33
CA MET A 67 -14.12 -2.39 0.04
C MET A 67 -15.60 -2.58 -0.30
N SER A 68 -16.21 -1.56 -0.89
CA SER A 68 -17.54 -1.61 -1.50
C SER A 68 -17.45 -1.45 -3.03
N GLU A 69 -18.52 -1.81 -3.73
CA GLU A 69 -18.59 -1.57 -5.18
C GLU A 69 -18.46 -0.07 -5.50
N GLY A 70 -17.58 0.25 -6.45
CA GLY A 70 -17.28 1.64 -6.82
C GLY A 70 -16.20 2.31 -5.96
N ASP A 71 -15.74 1.70 -4.87
CA ASP A 71 -14.64 2.23 -4.09
C ASP A 71 -13.33 2.19 -4.89
N VAL A 72 -12.52 3.23 -4.69
CA VAL A 72 -11.20 3.37 -5.29
C VAL A 72 -10.17 3.47 -4.18
N ILE A 73 -9.12 2.64 -4.25
CA ILE A 73 -7.91 2.85 -3.47
C ILE A 73 -6.83 3.48 -4.33
N SER A 74 -5.97 4.26 -3.70
CA SER A 74 -4.75 4.78 -4.32
C SER A 74 -3.59 4.57 -3.36
N TRP A 75 -2.46 4.18 -3.94
CA TRP A 75 -1.20 4.05 -3.22
C TRP A 75 -0.25 5.12 -3.74
N GLU A 76 0.39 5.83 -2.84
CA GLU A 76 1.41 6.82 -3.16
C GLU A 76 2.56 6.71 -2.17
N ILE A 77 3.75 7.14 -2.57
CA ILE A 77 4.84 7.32 -1.62
C ILE A 77 4.80 8.76 -1.13
N ALA A 78 4.52 8.93 0.15
CA ALA A 78 4.42 10.20 0.84
C ALA A 78 5.53 10.34 1.89
N THR A 79 5.71 11.54 2.42
CA THR A 79 6.58 11.84 3.57
C THR A 79 5.72 12.40 4.72
N TRP A 80 6.26 12.42 5.94
CA TRP A 80 5.61 12.99 7.13
C TRP A 80 6.34 14.23 7.67
#